data_AF-A0A1V6H1U7-F1
#
_entry.id   AF-A0A1V6H1U7-F1
#
_cell.length_a   1.000
_cell.length_b   1.000
_cell.length_c   1.000
_cell.angle_alpha   90.00
_cell.angle_beta   90.00
_cell.angle_gamma   90.00
#
_symmetry.space_group_name_H-M   'P 1'
#
loop_
_entity.id
_entity.type
_entity.pdbx_description
1 polymer ?
#
loop_
_entity_poly.entity_id
_entity_poly.type
_entity_poly.pdbx_seq_one_letter_code
_entity_poly.pdbx_strand_id
1 'polypeptide(L)'
;MDDNCNGLTDEGLERFPCEKKNEFGTCEGFGFCSNGTVIDCDAREPQPELCNGIDDNCNGQTDEDLCYDGKDCTRDTCVPGATPEEYTCVYTPIAGPCDDLNPCTIGDRCDDQGNCLPGSLKNCDDLNPCTDDFCDPGTGNCVHTYNSAPCEDGNFCTQNDYCLNGACRSGTTKNCLDDNPCTKNERCNPATGECDWDPADGVSCDDQDPCTVNDVCSGGKCIGPDDFCEGTVCQPQGDQVICTYSCVVVPFIGNATCPCLCL
;
A
#
# COMPACT_ATOMS: atom_id res chain seq x y z
N MET A 1 24.36 62.31 29.87
CA MET A 1 23.94 62.48 28.46
C MET A 1 23.21 61.17 28.08
N ASP A 2 22.54 61.07 26.93
CA ASP A 2 22.04 59.76 26.46
C ASP A 2 23.26 58.96 25.98
N ASP A 3 23.99 58.47 26.98
CA ASP A 3 25.30 57.85 26.87
C ASP A 3 25.19 56.36 26.54
N ASN A 4 23.96 55.81 26.50
CA ASN A 4 23.71 54.38 26.36
C ASN A 4 22.97 54.01 25.07
N CYS A 5 22.87 54.94 24.11
CA CYS A 5 22.40 54.68 22.76
C CYS A 5 21.03 53.93 22.73
N ASN A 6 20.19 54.14 23.75
CA ASN A 6 18.89 53.46 23.93
C ASN A 6 17.72 54.41 24.29
N GLY A 7 17.98 55.73 24.41
CA GLY A 7 16.97 56.74 24.71
C GLY A 7 16.79 57.08 26.20
N LEU A 8 17.63 56.56 27.11
CA LEU A 8 17.59 56.83 28.55
C LEU A 8 18.99 57.21 29.10
N THR A 9 19.09 57.97 30.18
CA THR A 9 20.37 58.54 30.66
C THR A 9 21.08 57.63 31.68
N ASP A 10 22.39 57.36 31.47
CA ASP A 10 23.41 56.82 32.42
C ASP A 10 23.50 55.28 32.66
N GLU A 11 24.27 54.54 31.84
CA GLU A 11 24.70 53.17 32.13
C GLU A 11 26.19 52.95 31.80
N GLY A 12 26.98 52.49 32.77
CA GLY A 12 28.45 52.36 32.73
C GLY A 12 29.03 51.31 31.77
N LEU A 13 28.53 51.21 30.55
CA LEU A 13 29.12 50.45 29.45
C LEU A 13 29.96 51.40 28.59
N GLU A 14 31.27 51.22 28.58
CA GLU A 14 32.17 52.02 27.72
C GLU A 14 32.09 51.57 26.24
N ARG A 15 31.46 50.43 25.94
CA ARG A 15 31.35 49.87 24.58
C ARG A 15 29.94 49.35 24.29
N PHE A 16 29.47 49.59 23.07
CA PHE A 16 28.11 49.29 22.60
C PHE A 16 28.13 48.44 21.34
N PRO A 17 27.19 47.49 21.19
CA PRO A 17 27.13 46.65 19.99
C PRO A 17 26.93 47.50 18.75
N CYS A 18 27.61 47.11 17.68
CA CYS A 18 27.49 47.71 16.36
C CYS A 18 27.66 46.63 15.29
N GLU A 19 27.24 46.95 14.08
CA GLU A 19 27.38 46.06 12.94
C GLU A 19 28.01 46.80 11.75
N LYS A 20 28.79 46.07 10.96
CA LYS A 20 29.21 46.48 9.62
C LYS A 20 28.60 45.56 8.60
N LYS A 21 27.93 46.13 7.61
CA LYS A 21 27.21 45.40 6.56
C LYS A 21 27.64 45.85 5.17
N ASN A 22 27.88 44.89 4.29
CA ASN A 22 28.09 45.11 2.86
C ASN A 22 27.47 43.96 2.05
N GLU A 23 27.94 43.74 0.82
CA GLU A 23 27.46 42.66 -0.06
C GLU A 23 27.84 41.25 0.41
N PHE A 24 28.88 41.12 1.23
CA PHE A 24 29.38 39.81 1.69
C PHE A 24 28.70 39.34 2.97
N GLY A 25 28.28 40.25 3.85
CA GLY A 25 27.53 39.87 5.04
C GLY A 25 27.37 40.98 6.06
N THR A 26 27.19 40.59 7.33
CA THR A 26 27.01 41.51 8.46
C THR A 26 27.86 41.03 9.63
N CYS A 27 28.93 41.77 9.94
CA CYS A 27 29.81 41.48 11.05
C CYS A 27 29.42 42.31 12.26
N GLU A 28 29.32 41.66 13.41
CA GLU A 28 29.08 42.32 14.69
C GLU A 28 30.40 42.73 15.36
N GLY A 29 30.32 43.77 16.18
CA GLY A 29 31.42 44.28 16.99
C GLY A 29 30.93 45.25 18.04
N PHE A 30 31.86 46.03 18.57
CA PHE A 30 31.64 46.99 19.64
C PHE A 30 32.32 48.33 19.36
N GLY A 31 31.56 49.42 19.40
CA GLY A 31 32.07 50.78 19.29
C GLY A 31 31.84 51.60 20.56
N PHE A 32 32.19 52.88 20.51
CA PHE A 32 31.97 53.84 21.60
C PHE A 32 30.71 54.67 21.32
N CYS A 33 29.86 54.92 22.31
CA CYS A 33 28.70 55.80 22.11
C CYS A 33 29.15 57.26 22.22
N SER A 34 28.84 58.07 21.21
CA SER A 34 29.06 59.51 21.24
C SER A 34 27.88 60.21 20.56
N ASN A 35 27.18 61.07 21.32
CA ASN A 35 25.97 61.78 20.87
C ASN A 35 24.85 60.86 20.34
N GLY A 36 24.62 59.71 20.97
CA GLY A 36 23.52 58.79 20.60
C GLY A 36 23.78 57.93 19.36
N THR A 37 25.00 57.94 18.83
CA THR A 37 25.45 57.05 17.76
C THR A 37 26.66 56.26 18.23
N VAL A 38 26.70 54.97 17.89
CA VAL A 38 27.91 54.15 18.08
C VAL A 38 28.93 54.56 17.01
N ILE A 39 30.00 55.21 17.45
CA ILE A 39 31.16 55.60 16.64
C ILE A 39 32.29 54.60 16.82
N ASP A 40 33.24 54.58 15.88
CA ASP A 40 34.43 53.70 15.92
C ASP A 40 34.08 52.22 16.12
N CYS A 41 33.13 51.73 15.35
CA CYS A 41 32.75 50.32 15.36
C CYS A 41 33.94 49.44 14.97
N ASP A 42 34.38 48.58 15.89
CA ASP A 42 35.50 47.65 15.67
C ASP A 42 35.11 46.35 14.96
N ALA A 43 33.83 46.20 14.59
CA ALA A 43 33.38 45.10 13.75
C ALA A 43 34.28 45.01 12.51
N ARG A 44 34.60 43.80 12.08
CA ARG A 44 35.34 43.58 10.83
C ARG A 44 34.47 44.02 9.66
N GLU A 45 35.07 44.53 8.58
CA GLU A 45 34.31 44.69 7.35
C GLU A 45 34.12 43.29 6.74
N PRO A 46 32.88 42.84 6.49
CA PRO A 46 32.68 41.53 5.86
C PRO A 46 33.43 41.47 4.52
N GLN A 47 34.11 40.38 4.23
CA GLN A 47 34.86 40.16 2.98
C GLN A 47 34.43 38.82 2.37
N PRO A 48 34.79 38.53 1.10
CA PRO A 48 34.74 37.16 0.61
C PRO A 48 35.56 36.24 1.52
N GLU A 49 35.09 35.00 1.69
CA GLU A 49 35.85 33.98 2.44
C GLU A 49 37.26 33.81 1.86
N LEU A 50 38.22 33.63 2.75
CA LEU A 50 39.57 33.19 2.45
C LEU A 50 39.85 31.93 3.25
N CYS A 51 40.77 31.09 2.79
CA CYS A 51 41.17 29.92 3.55
C CYS A 51 42.17 30.33 4.65
N ASN A 52 41.68 31.00 5.69
CA ASN A 52 42.51 31.60 6.75
C ASN A 52 42.04 31.22 8.17
N GLY A 53 40.99 30.39 8.29
CA GLY A 53 40.39 29.96 9.55
C GLY A 53 39.56 31.05 10.22
N ILE A 54 39.06 32.02 9.45
CA ILE A 54 38.30 33.16 9.92
C ILE A 54 37.02 33.25 9.09
N ASP A 55 35.87 33.35 9.76
CA ASP A 55 34.60 33.74 9.14
C ASP A 55 34.71 35.18 8.62
N ASP A 56 35.13 35.36 7.37
CA ASP A 56 35.43 36.66 6.79
C ASP A 56 34.15 37.41 6.38
N ASN A 57 33.09 36.68 6.02
CA ASN A 57 31.79 37.22 5.64
C ASN A 57 30.80 37.34 6.82
N CYS A 58 31.14 36.77 7.99
CA CYS A 58 30.37 36.78 9.23
C CYS A 58 29.00 36.07 9.14
N ASN A 59 28.90 34.97 8.40
CA ASN A 59 27.66 34.19 8.30
C ASN A 59 27.57 33.05 9.34
N GLY A 60 28.59 32.90 10.19
CA GLY A 60 28.67 31.88 11.24
C GLY A 60 29.32 30.58 10.81
N GLN A 61 29.83 30.49 9.58
CA GLN A 61 30.66 29.41 9.07
C GLN A 61 32.08 29.93 8.85
N THR A 62 33.04 29.05 8.66
CA THR A 62 34.45 29.44 8.51
C THR A 62 34.99 28.82 7.25
N ASP A 63 35.51 29.65 6.35
CA ASP A 63 36.15 29.25 5.11
C ASP A 63 35.22 28.41 4.19
N GLU A 64 33.90 28.61 4.28
CA GLU A 64 32.91 27.88 3.48
C GLU A 64 32.88 28.33 2.01
N ASP A 65 32.26 27.52 1.15
CA ASP A 65 32.10 27.75 -0.29
C ASP A 65 33.41 27.89 -1.12
N LEU A 66 34.59 27.82 -0.50
CA LEU A 66 35.89 27.86 -1.18
C LEU A 66 36.24 26.58 -1.93
N CYS A 67 35.89 25.44 -1.34
CA CYS A 67 36.23 24.11 -1.84
C CYS A 67 35.00 23.27 -2.18
N TYR A 68 33.81 23.86 -2.36
CA TYR A 68 32.61 23.07 -2.62
C TYR A 68 32.71 22.32 -3.96
N ASP A 69 32.68 20.98 -3.94
CA ASP A 69 32.76 20.15 -5.16
C ASP A 69 31.39 19.71 -5.71
N GLY A 70 30.31 20.09 -5.02
CA GLY A 70 28.95 19.72 -5.39
C GLY A 70 28.54 18.32 -4.94
N LYS A 71 29.27 17.67 -4.04
CA LYS A 71 28.92 16.34 -3.51
C LYS A 71 28.59 16.40 -2.02
N ASP A 72 27.39 15.92 -1.70
CA ASP A 72 26.90 15.82 -0.32
C ASP A 72 27.74 14.90 0.58
N CYS A 73 28.43 13.92 -0.03
CA CYS A 73 29.12 12.85 0.68
C CYS A 73 30.60 13.11 0.94
N THR A 74 31.06 14.33 0.67
CA THR A 74 32.39 14.78 1.05
C THR A 74 32.28 15.96 2.00
N ARG A 75 33.11 15.93 3.03
CA ARG A 75 33.43 17.15 3.77
C ARG A 75 34.59 17.82 3.03
N ASP A 76 34.29 19.01 2.55
CA ASP A 76 35.19 19.82 1.74
C ASP A 76 35.93 20.75 2.67
N THR A 77 37.25 20.58 2.76
CA THR A 77 38.10 21.37 3.66
C THR A 77 39.17 22.05 2.85
N CYS A 78 39.24 23.38 2.98
CA CYS A 78 40.35 24.12 2.44
C CYS A 78 41.56 23.97 3.38
N VAL A 79 42.75 23.81 2.80
CA VAL A 79 44.02 23.77 3.54
C VAL A 79 44.84 24.98 3.11
N PRO A 80 45.10 25.93 4.03
CA PRO A 80 45.84 27.16 3.71
C PRO A 80 47.26 26.87 3.20
N GLY A 81 47.69 27.65 2.22
CA GLY A 81 49.02 27.63 1.62
C GLY A 81 49.98 28.65 2.24
N ALA A 82 50.96 29.12 1.46
CA ALA A 82 51.95 30.07 1.96
C ALA A 82 51.40 31.51 2.06
N THR A 83 50.37 31.84 1.29
CA THR A 83 49.65 33.11 1.33
C THR A 83 48.14 32.87 1.50
N PRO A 84 47.36 33.87 1.96
CA PRO A 84 45.91 33.73 2.13
C PRO A 84 45.13 33.42 0.85
N GLU A 85 45.69 33.76 -0.33
CA GLU A 85 45.07 33.43 -1.62
C GLU A 85 45.48 32.05 -2.16
N GLU A 86 46.45 31.38 -1.53
CA GLU A 86 46.90 30.04 -1.91
C GLU A 86 46.29 29.02 -0.97
N TYR A 87 45.54 28.05 -1.50
CA TYR A 87 45.00 26.95 -0.71
C TYR A 87 44.89 25.69 -1.57
N THR A 88 44.76 24.55 -0.90
CA THR A 88 44.47 23.26 -1.55
C THR A 88 43.19 22.67 -0.97
N CYS A 89 42.36 22.06 -1.81
CA CYS A 89 41.12 21.42 -1.35
C CYS A 89 41.36 19.96 -1.00
N VAL A 90 40.82 19.55 0.15
CA VAL A 90 40.82 18.17 0.62
C VAL A 90 39.38 17.72 0.81
N TYR A 91 39.02 16.64 0.11
CA TYR A 91 37.68 16.05 0.13
C TYR A 91 37.73 14.75 0.94
N THR A 92 37.08 14.75 2.11
CA THR A 92 37.06 13.56 2.97
C THR A 92 35.68 12.91 2.93
N PRO A 93 35.56 11.62 2.56
CA PRO A 93 34.29 10.90 2.66
C PRO A 93 33.66 11.02 4.04
N ILE A 94 32.36 11.29 4.08
CA ILE A 94 31.57 11.32 5.31
C ILE A 94 30.42 10.33 5.24
N ALA A 95 30.06 9.76 6.38
CA ALA A 95 28.83 8.99 6.51
C ALA A 95 27.66 9.94 6.82
N GLY A 96 26.50 9.68 6.23
CA GLY A 96 25.34 10.52 6.46
C GLY A 96 24.23 10.31 5.45
N PRO A 97 23.10 11.03 5.62
CA PRO A 97 22.14 11.20 4.54
C PRO A 97 22.77 12.03 3.41
N CYS A 98 22.34 11.75 2.18
CA CYS A 98 22.64 12.53 0.99
C CYS A 98 21.42 12.52 0.07
N ASP A 99 21.49 13.24 -1.05
CA ASP A 99 20.54 13.15 -2.15
C ASP A 99 21.24 12.57 -3.38
N ASP A 100 20.74 11.44 -3.90
CA ASP A 100 21.27 10.81 -5.13
C ASP A 100 20.69 11.45 -6.40
N LEU A 101 19.91 12.52 -6.24
CA LEU A 101 19.18 13.26 -7.26
C LEU A 101 18.12 12.44 -7.99
N ASN A 102 17.79 11.25 -7.48
CA ASN A 102 16.67 10.46 -7.96
C ASN A 102 15.49 10.65 -7.01
N PRO A 103 14.43 11.37 -7.43
CA PRO A 103 13.31 11.69 -6.55
C PRO A 103 12.40 10.46 -6.25
N CYS A 104 12.72 9.30 -6.84
CA CYS A 104 12.05 8.02 -6.61
C CYS A 104 12.80 7.08 -5.67
N THR A 105 13.92 7.51 -5.11
CA THR A 105 14.60 6.84 -4.00
C THR A 105 14.37 7.63 -2.71
N ILE A 106 14.35 6.92 -1.59
CA ILE A 106 14.20 7.50 -0.27
C ILE A 106 15.29 6.97 0.66
N GLY A 107 15.85 7.89 1.43
CA GLY A 107 16.84 7.56 2.44
C GLY A 107 18.19 7.19 1.83
N ASP A 108 18.65 7.95 0.85
CA ASP A 108 19.96 7.82 0.22
C ASP A 108 21.06 8.05 1.26
N ARG A 109 22.20 7.37 1.07
CA ARG A 109 23.28 7.33 2.07
C ARG A 109 24.64 7.36 1.41
N CYS A 110 25.55 8.06 2.07
CA CYS A 110 26.95 8.07 1.67
C CYS A 110 27.63 6.72 1.93
N ASP A 111 28.43 6.26 0.98
CA ASP A 111 29.37 5.17 1.16
C ASP A 111 30.71 5.65 1.74
N ASP A 112 31.59 4.70 2.07
CA ASP A 112 32.92 4.97 2.64
C ASP A 112 33.88 5.63 1.63
N GLN A 113 33.48 5.73 0.37
CA GLN A 113 34.25 6.32 -0.73
C GLN A 113 33.75 7.74 -1.09
N GLY A 114 32.71 8.24 -0.42
CA GLY A 114 32.16 9.57 -0.63
C GLY A 114 31.21 9.66 -1.83
N ASN A 115 30.61 8.54 -2.23
CA ASN A 115 29.51 8.53 -3.20
C ASN A 115 28.17 8.47 -2.48
N CYS A 116 27.18 9.18 -3.01
CA CYS A 116 25.81 9.00 -2.58
C CYS A 116 25.22 7.76 -3.25
N LEU A 117 24.77 6.80 -2.45
CA LEU A 117 24.12 5.58 -2.93
C LEU A 117 22.60 5.72 -2.83
N PRO A 118 21.85 5.25 -3.85
CA PRO A 118 20.40 5.23 -3.82
C PRO A 118 19.90 4.43 -2.62
N GLY A 119 18.90 4.99 -1.95
CA GLY A 119 18.16 4.35 -0.88
C GLY A 119 17.15 3.34 -1.39
N SER A 120 16.07 3.15 -0.64
CA SER A 120 14.98 2.27 -1.05
C SER A 120 14.10 2.94 -2.10
N LEU A 121 13.54 2.15 -3.03
CA LEU A 121 12.55 2.68 -3.96
C LEU A 121 11.32 3.20 -3.21
N LYS A 122 10.85 4.38 -3.60
CA LYS A 122 9.64 4.99 -3.09
C LYS A 122 8.45 4.07 -3.36
N ASN A 123 7.75 3.67 -2.30
CA ASN A 123 6.54 2.87 -2.44
C ASN A 123 5.39 3.77 -2.92
N CYS A 124 4.87 3.46 -4.11
CA CYS A 124 3.74 4.14 -4.72
C CYS A 124 2.50 3.24 -4.84
N ASP A 125 2.49 2.05 -4.22
CA ASP A 125 1.34 1.15 -4.21
C ASP A 125 0.14 1.84 -3.51
N ASP A 126 -0.95 2.06 -4.23
CA ASP A 126 -2.20 2.64 -3.70
C ASP A 126 -3.20 1.58 -3.22
N LEU A 127 -2.79 0.30 -3.26
CA LEU A 127 -3.58 -0.89 -2.93
C LEU A 127 -4.82 -1.09 -3.82
N ASN A 128 -4.88 -0.44 -4.99
CA ASN A 128 -5.90 -0.68 -5.99
C ASN A 128 -5.36 -1.64 -7.06
N PRO A 129 -5.89 -2.88 -7.17
CA PRO A 129 -5.43 -3.82 -8.21
C PRO A 129 -5.69 -3.33 -9.63
N CYS A 130 -6.53 -2.29 -9.80
CA CYS A 130 -6.89 -1.71 -11.08
C CYS A 130 -6.03 -0.53 -11.51
N THR A 131 -4.90 -0.32 -10.84
CA THR A 131 -3.87 0.65 -11.20
C THR A 131 -2.52 -0.03 -11.35
N ASP A 132 -1.74 0.45 -12.32
CA ASP A 132 -0.31 0.21 -12.38
C ASP A 132 0.36 1.41 -11.70
N ASP A 133 1.06 1.12 -10.61
CA ASP A 133 1.66 2.12 -9.74
C ASP A 133 3.15 2.27 -10.00
N PHE A 134 3.58 3.51 -10.19
CA PHE A 134 4.99 3.81 -10.36
C PHE A 134 5.33 5.21 -9.85
N CYS A 135 6.60 5.42 -9.56
CA CYS A 135 7.13 6.74 -9.29
C CYS A 135 7.59 7.40 -10.59
N ASP A 136 7.13 8.63 -10.84
CA ASP A 136 7.59 9.42 -11.99
C ASP A 136 9.02 9.91 -11.76
N PRO A 137 10.00 9.51 -12.60
CA PRO A 137 11.41 9.81 -12.37
C PRO A 137 11.77 11.30 -12.53
N GLY A 138 10.91 12.11 -13.16
CA GLY A 138 11.16 13.54 -13.35
C GLY A 138 10.65 14.40 -12.18
N THR A 139 9.61 13.94 -11.48
CA THR A 139 8.93 14.72 -10.44
C THR A 139 8.96 14.07 -9.06
N GLY A 140 9.27 12.77 -8.97
CA GLY A 140 9.18 11.98 -7.74
C GLY A 140 7.76 11.69 -7.27
N ASN A 141 6.74 12.10 -8.01
CA ASN A 141 5.35 11.89 -7.62
C ASN A 141 4.93 10.47 -7.93
N CYS A 142 4.06 9.90 -7.09
CA CYS A 142 3.41 8.65 -7.40
C CYS A 142 2.37 8.86 -8.49
N VAL A 143 2.36 7.96 -9.47
CA VAL A 143 1.45 7.95 -10.61
C VAL A 143 0.76 6.59 -10.63
N HIS A 144 -0.57 6.64 -10.78
CA HIS A 144 -1.45 5.47 -10.76
C HIS A 144 -2.24 5.45 -12.07
N THR A 145 -1.85 4.59 -13.00
CA THR A 145 -2.52 4.51 -14.31
C THR A 145 -3.50 3.35 -14.34
N TYR A 146 -4.74 3.60 -14.77
CA TYR A 146 -5.74 2.55 -14.86
C TYR A 146 -5.29 1.42 -15.79
N ASN A 147 -5.44 0.18 -15.33
CA ASN A 147 -5.17 -1.00 -16.11
C ASN A 147 -6.46 -1.78 -16.44
N SER A 148 -6.30 -2.91 -17.11
CA SER A 148 -7.38 -3.85 -17.46
C SER A 148 -7.11 -5.26 -16.93
N ALA A 149 -6.36 -5.36 -15.83
CA ALA A 149 -6.01 -6.64 -15.23
C ALA A 149 -7.24 -7.33 -14.61
N PRO A 150 -7.18 -8.66 -14.35
CA PRO A 150 -8.14 -9.31 -13.47
C PRO A 150 -8.11 -8.71 -12.08
N CYS A 151 -9.26 -8.67 -11.43
CA CYS A 151 -9.42 -8.20 -10.05
C CYS A 151 -10.50 -9.02 -9.35
N GLU A 152 -10.81 -8.69 -8.10
CA GLU A 152 -11.92 -9.30 -7.36
C GLU A 152 -12.85 -8.17 -6.90
N ASP A 153 -14.13 -8.21 -7.28
CA ASP A 153 -15.09 -7.16 -6.93
C ASP A 153 -15.73 -7.35 -5.53
N GLY A 154 -15.36 -8.45 -4.85
CA GLY A 154 -15.85 -8.84 -3.53
C GLY A 154 -17.15 -9.66 -3.54
N ASN A 155 -17.69 -9.97 -4.71
CA ASN A 155 -18.85 -10.84 -4.89
C ASN A 155 -18.41 -12.23 -5.37
N PHE A 156 -18.54 -13.24 -4.52
CA PHE A 156 -18.16 -14.61 -4.87
C PHE A 156 -19.08 -15.26 -5.94
N CYS A 157 -20.13 -14.56 -6.36
CA CYS A 157 -21.03 -14.97 -7.44
C CYS A 157 -20.71 -14.36 -8.79
N THR A 158 -19.65 -13.57 -8.91
CA THR A 158 -19.11 -13.10 -10.18
C THR A 158 -17.83 -13.86 -10.50
N GLN A 159 -17.54 -13.96 -11.78
CA GLN A 159 -16.38 -14.68 -12.30
C GLN A 159 -15.77 -13.86 -13.43
N ASN A 160 -14.44 -13.90 -13.53
CA ASN A 160 -13.67 -13.13 -14.51
C ASN A 160 -13.92 -11.62 -14.36
N ASP A 161 -13.88 -11.14 -13.12
CA ASP A 161 -13.91 -9.72 -12.82
C ASP A 161 -12.68 -9.02 -13.40
N TYR A 162 -12.85 -7.76 -13.78
CA TYR A 162 -11.85 -7.04 -14.55
C TYR A 162 -11.83 -5.56 -14.21
N CYS A 163 -10.66 -4.96 -14.37
CA CYS A 163 -10.47 -3.55 -14.14
C CYS A 163 -11.02 -2.71 -15.30
N LEU A 164 -11.79 -1.67 -14.95
CA LEU A 164 -12.29 -0.69 -15.90
C LEU A 164 -12.39 0.69 -15.25
N ASN A 165 -11.61 1.64 -15.77
CA ASN A 165 -11.54 3.02 -15.28
C ASN A 165 -11.18 3.12 -13.78
N GLY A 166 -10.18 2.33 -13.36
CA GLY A 166 -9.67 2.35 -11.98
C GLY A 166 -10.55 1.67 -10.93
N ALA A 167 -11.59 0.97 -11.35
CA ALA A 167 -12.46 0.20 -10.47
C ALA A 167 -12.61 -1.23 -10.96
N CYS A 168 -12.68 -2.18 -10.03
CA CYS A 168 -13.00 -3.55 -10.34
C CYS A 168 -14.47 -3.67 -10.77
N ARG A 169 -14.73 -4.33 -11.89
CA ARG A 169 -16.06 -4.59 -12.42
C ARG A 169 -16.35 -6.07 -12.36
N SER A 170 -17.55 -6.39 -11.87
CA SER A 170 -18.16 -7.70 -11.96
C SER A 170 -18.08 -8.24 -13.38
N GLY A 171 -17.54 -9.44 -13.52
CA GLY A 171 -17.57 -10.21 -14.74
C GLY A 171 -18.92 -10.91 -14.91
N THR A 172 -18.88 -12.16 -15.35
CA THR A 172 -20.08 -12.98 -15.56
C THR A 172 -20.63 -13.52 -14.26
N THR A 173 -21.95 -13.50 -14.09
CA THR A 173 -22.62 -14.14 -12.94
C THR A 173 -22.47 -15.65 -12.99
N LYS A 174 -22.12 -16.25 -11.84
CA LYS A 174 -22.10 -17.69 -11.63
C LYS A 174 -23.49 -18.28 -11.86
N ASN A 175 -23.57 -19.24 -12.77
CA ASN A 175 -24.80 -19.98 -13.01
C ASN A 175 -24.94 -21.09 -11.96
N CYS A 176 -26.05 -21.04 -11.20
CA CYS A 176 -26.39 -22.04 -10.19
C CYS A 176 -27.49 -23.02 -10.62
N LEU A 177 -27.98 -22.90 -11.85
CA LEU A 177 -28.96 -23.84 -12.40
C LEU A 177 -28.33 -25.24 -12.47
N ASP A 178 -29.02 -26.23 -11.92
CA ASP A 178 -28.57 -27.62 -11.81
C ASP A 178 -29.39 -28.59 -12.69
N ASP A 179 -30.29 -28.06 -13.52
CA ASP A 179 -31.24 -28.80 -14.37
C ASP A 179 -32.12 -29.82 -13.61
N ASN A 180 -32.20 -29.73 -12.28
CA ASN A 180 -33.04 -30.60 -11.47
C ASN A 180 -34.47 -30.03 -11.40
N PRO A 181 -35.51 -30.72 -11.91
CA PRO A 181 -36.88 -30.22 -11.85
C PRO A 181 -37.44 -30.13 -10.42
N CYS A 182 -36.76 -30.76 -9.44
CA CYS A 182 -37.16 -30.78 -8.04
C CYS A 182 -36.55 -29.68 -7.17
N THR A 183 -35.72 -28.83 -7.76
CA THR A 183 -35.24 -27.59 -7.15
C THR A 183 -35.83 -26.39 -7.88
N LYS A 184 -35.87 -25.25 -7.20
CA LYS A 184 -36.25 -23.96 -7.78
C LYS A 184 -35.53 -22.83 -7.06
N ASN A 185 -35.59 -21.62 -7.63
CA ASN A 185 -35.01 -20.42 -7.05
C ASN A 185 -33.50 -20.56 -6.77
N GLU A 186 -32.80 -21.26 -7.67
CA GLU A 186 -31.36 -21.46 -7.64
C GLU A 186 -30.66 -20.10 -7.72
N ARG A 187 -29.96 -19.76 -6.64
CA ARG A 187 -29.32 -18.46 -6.48
C ARG A 187 -27.95 -18.66 -5.89
N CYS A 188 -27.02 -17.81 -6.31
CA CYS A 188 -25.70 -17.78 -5.70
C CYS A 188 -25.71 -16.84 -4.49
N ASN A 189 -25.09 -17.27 -3.39
CA ASN A 189 -24.86 -16.44 -2.20
C ASN A 189 -23.61 -15.55 -2.40
N PRO A 190 -23.75 -14.22 -2.49
CA PRO A 190 -22.63 -13.33 -2.84
C PRO A 190 -21.50 -13.30 -1.80
N ALA A 191 -21.76 -13.73 -0.56
CA ALA A 191 -20.75 -13.75 0.49
C ALA A 191 -19.92 -15.05 0.53
N THR A 192 -20.47 -16.17 0.05
CA THR A 192 -19.80 -17.49 0.11
C THR A 192 -19.51 -18.09 -1.26
N GLY A 193 -20.22 -17.64 -2.30
CA GLY A 193 -20.16 -18.21 -3.64
C GLY A 193 -20.91 -19.54 -3.76
N GLU A 194 -21.58 -20.01 -2.71
CA GLU A 194 -22.33 -21.26 -2.73
C GLU A 194 -23.68 -21.08 -3.44
N CYS A 195 -24.13 -22.14 -4.12
CA CYS A 195 -25.44 -22.16 -4.77
C CYS A 195 -26.48 -22.67 -3.78
N ASP A 196 -27.44 -21.81 -3.45
CA ASP A 196 -28.62 -22.13 -2.66
C ASP A 196 -29.81 -22.39 -3.58
N TRP A 197 -30.75 -23.21 -3.11
CA TRP A 197 -31.97 -23.57 -3.82
C TRP A 197 -33.10 -23.82 -2.82
N ASP A 198 -34.35 -23.75 -3.31
CA ASP A 198 -35.54 -24.12 -2.55
C ASP A 198 -36.15 -25.41 -3.14
N PRO A 199 -36.74 -26.31 -2.34
CA PRO A 199 -37.39 -27.51 -2.87
C PRO A 199 -38.65 -27.18 -3.68
N ALA A 200 -38.82 -27.86 -4.81
CA ALA A 200 -40.00 -27.76 -5.67
C ALA A 200 -41.02 -28.87 -5.38
N ASP A 201 -41.38 -29.05 -4.11
CA ASP A 201 -42.23 -30.16 -3.67
C ASP A 201 -43.57 -30.24 -4.43
N GLY A 202 -43.97 -31.45 -4.82
CA GLY A 202 -45.22 -31.74 -5.53
C GLY A 202 -45.20 -31.47 -7.04
N VAL A 203 -44.09 -30.95 -7.60
CA VAL A 203 -43.88 -30.88 -9.05
C VAL A 203 -43.71 -32.29 -9.62
N SER A 204 -44.32 -32.56 -10.77
CA SER A 204 -44.13 -33.84 -11.47
C SER A 204 -42.72 -33.94 -12.02
N CYS A 205 -42.11 -35.11 -11.84
CA CYS A 205 -40.79 -35.44 -12.31
C CYS A 205 -40.74 -36.92 -12.76
N ASP A 206 -39.56 -37.38 -13.18
CA ASP A 206 -39.28 -38.76 -13.54
C ASP A 206 -37.98 -39.15 -12.81
N ASP A 207 -38.06 -40.11 -11.90
CA ASP A 207 -36.91 -40.59 -11.13
C ASP A 207 -36.03 -41.58 -11.93
N GLN A 208 -36.40 -41.83 -13.20
CA GLN A 208 -35.82 -42.81 -14.12
C GLN A 208 -35.94 -44.26 -13.65
N ASP A 209 -36.72 -44.51 -12.60
CA ASP A 209 -37.08 -45.86 -12.20
C ASP A 209 -38.29 -46.33 -13.02
N PRO A 210 -38.17 -47.36 -13.87
CA PRO A 210 -39.31 -47.90 -14.61
C PRO A 210 -40.39 -48.53 -13.71
N CYS A 211 -40.11 -48.68 -12.40
CA CYS A 211 -40.98 -49.29 -11.41
C CYS A 211 -41.98 -48.33 -10.78
N THR A 212 -41.74 -47.03 -10.89
CA THR A 212 -42.55 -45.96 -10.32
C THR A 212 -43.36 -45.28 -11.42
N VAL A 213 -44.51 -44.71 -11.06
CA VAL A 213 -45.36 -43.94 -11.98
C VAL A 213 -45.94 -42.73 -11.26
N ASN A 214 -46.02 -41.60 -11.97
CA ASN A 214 -46.50 -40.32 -11.45
C ASN A 214 -45.61 -39.76 -10.33
N ASP A 215 -44.30 -39.72 -10.57
CA ASP A 215 -43.33 -39.30 -9.57
C ASP A 215 -43.44 -37.81 -9.28
N VAL A 216 -43.12 -37.47 -8.03
CA VAL A 216 -43.23 -36.11 -7.52
C VAL A 216 -41.98 -35.71 -6.76
N CYS A 217 -41.67 -34.43 -6.83
CA CYS A 217 -40.55 -33.88 -6.09
C CYS A 217 -40.84 -33.84 -4.59
N SER A 218 -39.86 -34.24 -3.78
CA SER A 218 -39.86 -34.07 -2.33
C SER A 218 -38.43 -33.83 -1.82
N GLY A 219 -38.21 -32.71 -1.13
CA GLY A 219 -36.92 -32.39 -0.52
C GLY A 219 -35.76 -32.26 -1.52
N GLY A 220 -36.05 -31.78 -2.74
CA GLY A 220 -35.06 -31.62 -3.81
C GLY A 220 -34.77 -32.88 -4.63
N LYS A 221 -35.43 -34.00 -4.34
CA LYS A 221 -35.30 -35.25 -5.11
C LYS A 221 -36.61 -35.60 -5.79
N CYS A 222 -36.53 -36.21 -6.96
CA CYS A 222 -37.68 -36.88 -7.55
C CYS A 222 -37.90 -38.21 -6.81
N ILE A 223 -39.11 -38.44 -6.32
CA ILE A 223 -39.48 -39.69 -5.65
C ILE A 223 -40.78 -40.24 -6.26
N GLY A 224 -40.77 -41.53 -6.58
CA GLY A 224 -42.00 -42.26 -6.85
C GLY A 224 -42.80 -42.56 -5.57
N PRO A 225 -44.13 -42.71 -5.64
CA PRO A 225 -44.96 -43.11 -4.50
C PRO A 225 -44.55 -44.48 -3.89
N ASP A 226 -43.82 -45.31 -4.63
CA ASP A 226 -43.34 -46.63 -4.23
C ASP A 226 -41.86 -46.68 -3.80
N ASP A 227 -41.15 -45.53 -3.78
CA ASP A 227 -39.70 -45.42 -3.51
C ASP A 227 -39.34 -45.51 -2.00
N PHE A 228 -40.28 -45.96 -1.16
CA PHE A 228 -40.17 -46.05 0.30
C PHE A 228 -39.39 -47.28 0.83
N CYS A 229 -38.82 -48.12 -0.04
CA CYS A 229 -38.15 -49.37 0.36
C CYS A 229 -36.70 -49.19 0.91
N GLU A 230 -36.09 -47.99 0.91
CA GLU A 230 -34.74 -47.76 1.48
C GLU A 230 -34.70 -47.79 3.03
N GLY A 231 -34.09 -48.83 3.62
CA GLY A 231 -33.88 -48.95 5.07
C GLY A 231 -34.37 -50.26 5.70
N THR A 232 -34.96 -51.16 4.91
CA THR A 232 -35.52 -52.43 5.39
C THR A 232 -34.42 -53.49 5.57
N VAL A 233 -34.07 -53.85 6.81
CA VAL A 233 -33.14 -54.96 7.10
C VAL A 233 -33.94 -56.26 7.23
N CYS A 234 -33.84 -57.16 6.25
CA CYS A 234 -34.43 -58.50 6.33
C CYS A 234 -33.54 -59.41 7.19
N GLN A 235 -34.06 -59.91 8.32
CA GLN A 235 -33.37 -60.92 9.12
C GLN A 235 -33.98 -62.32 8.87
N PRO A 236 -33.17 -63.34 8.52
CA PRO A 236 -33.68 -64.70 8.36
C PRO A 236 -34.01 -65.33 9.72
N GLN A 237 -35.22 -65.86 9.88
CA GLN A 237 -35.62 -66.64 11.06
C GLN A 237 -36.29 -67.96 10.64
N GLY A 238 -35.49 -69.01 10.48
CA GLY A 238 -35.95 -70.33 10.02
C GLY A 238 -36.25 -70.35 8.52
N ASP A 239 -37.29 -71.09 8.11
CA ASP A 239 -37.72 -71.21 6.70
C ASP A 239 -38.59 -70.03 6.22
N GLN A 240 -38.69 -68.94 6.99
CA GLN A 240 -39.40 -67.70 6.62
C GLN A 240 -38.61 -66.43 6.97
N VAL A 241 -38.87 -65.37 6.21
CA VAL A 241 -38.34 -64.00 6.44
C VAL A 241 -39.47 -63.14 6.99
N ILE A 242 -39.25 -62.42 8.09
CA ILE A 242 -40.26 -61.58 8.76
C ILE A 242 -39.79 -60.12 8.74
N CYS A 243 -40.64 -59.19 8.31
CA CYS A 243 -40.41 -57.74 8.34
C CYS A 243 -41.33 -57.04 9.36
N THR A 244 -40.85 -55.95 9.97
CA THR A 244 -41.52 -55.27 11.11
C THR A 244 -42.54 -54.18 10.76
N TYR A 245 -42.68 -53.75 9.50
CA TYR A 245 -43.72 -52.80 9.06
C TYR A 245 -44.26 -53.23 7.68
N SER A 246 -45.58 -53.10 7.48
CA SER A 246 -46.34 -53.72 6.38
C SER A 246 -46.29 -52.97 5.03
N CYS A 247 -46.16 -53.77 3.96
CA CYS A 247 -46.47 -53.57 2.52
C CYS A 247 -45.39 -52.97 1.60
N VAL A 248 -45.23 -53.55 0.37
CA VAL A 248 -45.67 -52.98 -0.94
C VAL A 248 -46.00 -54.12 -1.96
N VAL A 249 -46.69 -53.78 -3.06
CA VAL A 249 -47.29 -54.63 -4.13
C VAL A 249 -46.33 -54.97 -5.29
N VAL A 250 -46.70 -55.99 -6.08
CA VAL A 250 -45.97 -56.67 -7.17
C VAL A 250 -46.37 -56.18 -8.58
N PRO A 251 -45.45 -55.89 -9.51
CA PRO A 251 -45.76 -55.69 -10.93
C PRO A 251 -45.46 -56.95 -11.76
N PHE A 252 -46.43 -57.38 -12.57
CA PHE A 252 -46.28 -58.47 -13.53
C PHE A 252 -45.62 -57.98 -14.83
N ILE A 253 -44.60 -58.71 -15.28
CA ILE A 253 -43.74 -58.41 -16.43
C ILE A 253 -44.53 -58.40 -17.76
N GLY A 254 -44.55 -57.23 -18.37
CA GLY A 254 -44.22 -57.02 -19.79
C GLY A 254 -42.89 -56.24 -19.92
N ASN A 255 -41.82 -56.76 -19.30
CA ASN A 255 -40.41 -56.33 -19.26
C ASN A 255 -40.05 -55.01 -18.55
N ALA A 256 -39.93 -55.09 -17.23
CA ALA A 256 -38.78 -54.72 -16.37
C ALA A 256 -39.17 -55.23 -14.96
N THR A 257 -38.36 -56.08 -14.31
CA THR A 257 -38.77 -56.69 -13.04
C THR A 257 -38.52 -55.73 -11.88
N CYS A 258 -39.59 -55.28 -11.23
CA CYS A 258 -39.54 -54.42 -10.03
C CYS A 258 -40.05 -55.18 -8.79
N PRO A 259 -39.21 -55.90 -8.04
CA PRO A 259 -39.66 -56.56 -6.82
C PRO A 259 -39.39 -55.69 -5.57
N CYS A 260 -40.43 -55.21 -4.87
CA CYS A 260 -40.34 -55.15 -3.39
C CYS A 260 -40.99 -56.45 -2.84
N LEU A 261 -40.22 -57.26 -2.11
CA LEU A 261 -40.68 -58.45 -1.41
C LEU A 261 -40.05 -58.53 -0.02
N CYS A 262 -40.88 -58.48 1.04
CA CYS A 262 -40.87 -59.42 2.17
C CYS A 262 -42.26 -59.41 2.86
N LEU A 263 -42.64 -60.60 3.36
CA LEU A 263 -43.98 -61.05 3.77
C LEU A 263 -44.71 -60.18 4.78
#